data_AF-A0A7W0P5J1-F1
#
_entry.id   AF-A0A7W0P5J1-F1
#
_cell.length_a   1.000
_cell.length_b   1.000
_cell.length_c   1.000
_cell.angle_alpha   90.00
_cell.angle_beta   90.00
_cell.angle_gamma   90.00
#
_symmetry.space_group_name_H-M   'P 1'
#
loop_
_entity.id
_entity.type
_entity.pdbx_description
1 polymer ?
#
loop_
_entity_poly.entity_id
_entity_poly.type
_entity_poly.pdbx_seq_one_letter_code
_entity_poly.pdbx_strand_id
1 'polypeptide(L)'
;MNDAEAVKIIRTELRRRSGKAWSVTQSRRSSYIQVTSPPRRRVLKALSEADRVELASLLGLDRVATFGVFIDHCERAEYVERARGAYEGSKTGASHSVSSTAATSTSTST
;
A
#
# COMPACT_ATOMS: atom_id res chain seq x y z
N MET A 1 2.71 5.97 -18.04
CA MET A 1 3.78 5.99 -17.02
C MET A 1 4.82 4.94 -17.37
N ASN A 2 6.10 5.30 -17.39
CA ASN A 2 7.16 4.33 -17.70
C ASN A 2 7.55 3.49 -16.46
N ASP A 3 8.25 2.39 -16.70
CA ASP A 3 8.69 1.45 -15.65
C ASP A 3 9.53 2.08 -14.54
N ALA A 4 10.57 2.81 -14.94
CA ALA A 4 11.54 3.39 -14.01
C ALA A 4 10.90 4.42 -13.09
N GLU A 5 9.97 5.20 -13.63
CA GLU A 5 9.16 6.16 -12.89
C GLU A 5 8.26 5.47 -11.86
N ALA A 6 7.52 4.44 -12.27
CA ALA A 6 6.69 3.65 -11.35
C ALA A 6 7.52 3.03 -10.21
N VAL A 7 8.65 2.40 -10.53
CA VAL A 7 9.58 1.83 -9.54
C VAL A 7 10.05 2.87 -8.54
N LYS A 8 10.43 4.06 -9.02
CA LYS A 8 10.92 5.15 -8.16
C LYS A 8 9.83 5.66 -7.22
N ILE A 9 8.62 5.86 -7.74
CA ILE A 9 7.49 6.37 -6.94
C ILE A 9 7.07 5.34 -5.89
N ILE A 10 6.81 4.10 -6.30
CA ILE A 10 6.39 3.03 -5.37
C ILE A 10 7.42 2.86 -4.25
N ARG A 11 8.71 2.81 -4.59
CA ARG A 11 9.77 2.67 -3.57
C ARG A 11 9.81 3.84 -2.60
N THR A 12 9.65 5.05 -3.09
CA THR A 12 9.67 6.29 -2.29
C THR A 12 8.49 6.31 -1.32
N GLU A 13 7.29 6.08 -1.83
CA GLU A 13 6.05 6.16 -1.04
C GLU A 13 5.94 5.04 0.00
N LEU A 14 6.30 3.81 -0.36
CA LEU A 14 6.34 2.71 0.61
C LEU A 14 7.34 3.00 1.75
N ARG A 15 8.52 3.54 1.42
CA ARG A 15 9.50 3.95 2.45
C ARG A 15 8.97 5.09 3.32
N ARG A 16 8.33 6.09 2.72
CA ARG A 16 7.75 7.23 3.44
C ARG A 16 6.70 6.77 4.46
N ARG A 17 5.83 5.85 4.06
CA ARG A 17 4.70 5.39 4.90
C ARG A 17 5.09 4.35 5.95
N SER A 18 6.03 3.47 5.62
CA SER A 18 6.39 2.36 6.51
C SER A 18 7.68 2.59 7.30
N GLY A 19 8.47 3.60 6.93
CA GLY A 19 9.81 3.84 7.48
C GLY A 19 10.85 2.78 7.06
N LYS A 20 10.47 1.75 6.30
CA LYS A 20 11.33 0.62 5.92
C LYS A 20 11.75 0.71 4.46
N ALA A 21 12.93 0.17 4.16
CA ALA A 21 13.32 -0.06 2.78
C ALA A 21 12.54 -1.24 2.20
N TRP A 22 11.96 -1.05 1.01
CA TRP A 22 11.32 -2.09 0.20
C TRP A 22 12.10 -2.30 -1.10
N SER A 23 12.19 -3.55 -1.54
CA SER A 23 12.79 -3.92 -2.82
C SER A 23 11.73 -3.83 -3.91
N VAL A 24 11.90 -2.87 -4.82
CA VAL A 24 11.02 -2.68 -5.98
C VAL A 24 11.86 -2.87 -7.23
N THR A 25 11.71 -3.98 -7.93
CA THR A 25 12.58 -4.36 -9.05
C THR A 25 11.75 -4.69 -10.28
N GLN A 26 12.03 -4.02 -11.39
CA GLN A 26 11.54 -4.43 -12.69
C GLN A 26 12.37 -5.61 -13.20
N SER A 27 11.70 -6.66 -13.67
CA SER A 27 12.39 -7.73 -14.38
C SER A 27 12.88 -7.25 -15.74
N ARG A 28 14.09 -7.64 -16.15
CA ARG A 28 14.59 -7.35 -17.51
C ARG A 28 13.97 -8.24 -18.57
N ARG A 29 13.43 -9.41 -18.17
CA ARG A 29 12.88 -10.44 -19.06
C ARG A 29 11.36 -10.44 -19.09
N SER A 30 10.72 -9.69 -18.21
CA SER A 30 9.28 -9.62 -18.11
C SER A 30 8.86 -8.19 -17.77
N SER A 31 7.73 -7.74 -18.29
CA SER A 31 7.21 -6.38 -18.14
C SER A 31 6.73 -6.04 -16.71
N TYR A 32 6.90 -6.96 -15.76
CA TYR A 32 6.39 -6.83 -14.41
C TYR A 32 7.38 -6.13 -13.47
N ILE A 33 6.82 -5.36 -12.54
CA ILE A 33 7.53 -4.84 -11.38
C ILE A 33 7.24 -5.76 -10.19
N GLN A 34 8.28 -6.24 -9.52
CA GLN A 34 8.16 -7.01 -8.28
C GLN A 34 8.40 -6.11 -7.07
N VAL A 35 7.48 -6.11 -6.11
CA VAL A 35 7.59 -5.46 -4.80
C VAL A 35 7.75 -6.52 -3.72
N THR A 36 8.82 -6.43 -2.93
CA THR A 36 9.19 -7.44 -1.92
C THR A 36 10.06 -6.82 -0.81
N SER A 37 10.38 -7.58 0.23
CA SER A 37 11.34 -7.17 1.25
C SER A 37 12.79 -7.21 0.72
N PRO A 38 13.70 -6.35 1.22
CA PRO A 38 15.13 -6.47 0.97
C PRO A 38 15.65 -7.87 1.34
N PRO A 39 16.67 -8.42 0.65
CA PRO A 39 17.13 -9.79 0.87
C PRO A 39 17.43 -10.16 2.33
N ARG A 40 18.00 -9.22 3.10
CA ARG A 40 18.34 -9.41 4.53
C ARG A 40 17.13 -9.57 5.46
N ARG A 41 15.94 -9.13 5.03
CA ARG A 41 14.68 -9.24 5.79
C ARG A 41 13.84 -10.46 5.40
N ARG A 42 14.26 -11.20 4.37
CA ARG A 42 13.51 -12.36 3.86
C ARG A 42 13.71 -13.58 4.76
N VAL A 43 12.64 -14.35 4.94
CA VAL A 43 12.67 -15.65 5.63
C VAL A 43 12.60 -16.73 4.56
N LEU A 44 13.60 -17.61 4.47
CA LEU A 44 13.68 -18.66 3.45
C LEU A 44 13.50 -18.13 2.01
N LYS A 45 14.09 -16.97 1.70
CA LYS A 45 13.96 -16.22 0.42
C LYS A 45 12.56 -15.65 0.12
N ALA A 46 11.62 -15.74 1.06
CA ALA A 46 10.28 -15.19 0.98
C ALA A 46 10.06 -13.97 1.90
N LEU A 47 8.94 -13.26 1.74
CA LEU A 47 8.51 -12.28 2.75
C LEU A 47 8.16 -13.00 4.06
N SER A 48 8.49 -12.38 5.19
CA SER A 48 7.93 -12.79 6.48
C SER A 48 6.42 -12.50 6.52
N GLU A 49 5.69 -13.16 7.42
CA GLU A 49 4.25 -12.89 7.58
C GLU A 49 3.99 -11.41 7.94
N ALA A 50 4.80 -10.86 8.85
CA ALA A 50 4.71 -9.45 9.23
C ALA A 50 4.91 -8.51 8.04
N ASP A 51 5.89 -8.79 7.18
CA ASP A 51 6.14 -8.00 5.98
C ASP A 51 5.01 -8.13 4.95
N ARG A 52 4.37 -9.31 4.85
CA ARG A 52 3.20 -9.48 3.98
C ARG A 52 2.01 -8.67 4.46
N VAL A 53 1.70 -8.73 5.76
CA VAL A 53 0.59 -7.98 6.37
C VAL A 53 0.81 -6.48 6.21
N GLU A 54 2.03 -6.01 6.49
CA GLU A 54 2.38 -4.60 6.31
C GLU A 54 2.29 -4.19 4.84
N LEU A 55 2.83 -4.97 3.90
CA LEU A 55 2.78 -4.64 2.48
C LEU A 55 1.34 -4.66 1.94
N ALA A 56 0.50 -5.59 2.41
CA ALA A 56 -0.92 -5.65 2.10
C ALA A 56 -1.64 -4.38 2.57
N SER A 57 -1.41 -3.98 3.83
CA SER A 57 -1.97 -2.75 4.41
C SER A 57 -1.53 -1.48 3.67
N LEU A 58 -0.24 -1.39 3.29
CA LEU A 58 0.28 -0.24 2.54
C LEU A 58 -0.35 -0.11 1.16
N LEU A 59 -0.59 -1.23 0.47
CA LEU A 59 -1.12 -1.22 -0.89
C LEU A 59 -2.65 -1.33 -0.95
N GLY A 60 -3.34 -1.43 0.19
CA GLY A 60 -4.79 -1.63 0.24
C GLY A 60 -5.21 -2.96 -0.40
N LEU A 61 -4.45 -4.02 -0.15
CA LEU A 61 -4.73 -5.38 -0.63
C LEU A 61 -5.21 -6.25 0.53
N ASP A 62 -6.08 -7.22 0.25
CA ASP A 62 -6.50 -8.20 1.26
C ASP A 62 -5.35 -9.15 1.65
N ARG A 63 -4.51 -9.50 0.66
CA ARG A 63 -3.41 -10.44 0.84
C ARG A 63 -2.27 -10.18 -0.12
N VAL A 64 -1.05 -10.48 0.33
CA VAL A 64 0.16 -10.50 -0.49
C VAL A 64 0.70 -11.92 -0.58
N ALA A 65 1.12 -12.33 -1.78
CA ALA A 65 1.74 -13.63 -2.00
C ALA A 65 3.10 -13.74 -1.30
N THR A 66 3.55 -14.98 -1.06
CA THR A 66 4.81 -15.28 -0.35
C THR A 66 6.05 -14.61 -0.98
N PHE A 67 6.03 -14.39 -2.30
CA PHE A 67 7.13 -13.76 -3.05
C PHE A 67 6.95 -12.25 -3.27
N GLY A 68 5.89 -11.66 -2.71
CA GLY A 68 5.55 -10.25 -2.83
C GLY A 68 4.46 -10.00 -3.86
N VAL A 69 4.45 -8.79 -4.42
CA VAL A 69 3.47 -8.36 -5.42
C VAL A 69 4.15 -8.25 -6.78
N PHE A 70 3.49 -8.76 -7.81
CA PHE A 70 3.90 -8.59 -9.20
C PHE A 70 2.88 -7.66 -9.87
N ILE A 71 3.36 -6.57 -10.43
CA ILE A 71 2.55 -5.49 -11.00
C ILE A 71 2.74 -5.52 -12.50
N ASP A 72 1.67 -5.74 -13.26
CA ASP A 72 1.72 -5.69 -14.71
C ASP A 72 1.84 -4.25 -15.23
N HIS A 73 2.27 -4.08 -16.49
CA HIS A 73 2.43 -2.79 -17.11
C HIS A 73 1.16 -1.94 -17.15
N CYS A 74 -0.01 -2.55 -17.30
CA CYS A 74 -1.29 -1.84 -17.29
C CYS A 74 -1.70 -1.38 -15.88
N GLU A 75 -1.20 -2.00 -14.81
CA GLU A 75 -1.60 -1.74 -13.41
C GLU A 75 -0.71 -0.73 -12.69
N ARG A 76 0.40 -0.30 -13.30
CA ARG A 76 1.42 0.54 -12.62
C ARG A 76 0.86 1.82 -12.05
N ALA A 77 -0.04 2.48 -12.79
CA ALA A 77 -0.69 3.72 -12.35
C ALA A 77 -1.49 3.49 -11.06
N GLU A 78 -2.28 2.41 -11.02
CA GLU A 78 -3.02 2.01 -9.84
C GLU A 78 -2.10 1.76 -8.65
N TYR A 79 -1.01 1.00 -8.85
CA TYR A 79 -0.08 0.69 -7.76
C TYR A 79 0.70 1.91 -7.25
N VAL A 80 0.90 2.92 -8.08
CA VAL A 80 1.42 4.21 -7.63
C VAL A 80 0.42 4.91 -6.72
N GLU A 81 -0.86 4.96 -7.07
CA GLU A 81 -1.89 5.56 -6.23
C GLU A 81 -2.09 4.77 -4.91
N ARG A 82 -2.02 3.44 -4.97
CA ARG A 82 -2.05 2.57 -3.78
C ARG A 82 -0.85 2.86 -2.87
N ALA A 83 0.35 2.95 -3.44
CA ALA A 83 1.56 3.26 -2.67
C ALA A 83 1.49 4.65 -2.02
N ARG A 84 0.98 5.66 -2.74
CA ARG A 84 0.72 7.01 -2.21
C ARG A 84 -0.28 7.01 -1.05
N GLY A 85 -1.15 6.00 -0.99
CA GLY A 85 -2.28 5.94 -0.06
C GLY A 85 -3.48 6.75 -0.54
N ALA A 86 -3.50 7.14 -1.82
CA ALA A 86 -4.57 7.89 -2.46
C ALA A 86 -5.58 6.99 -3.19
N TYR A 87 -5.31 5.69 -3.25
CA TYR A 87 -6.22 4.73 -3.86
C TYR A 87 -7.41 4.45 -2.93
N GLU A 88 -8.52 5.16 -3.17
CA GLU A 88 -9.84 4.89 -2.61
C GLU A 88 -10.51 3.73 -3.37
N GLY A 89 -9.81 2.60 -3.48
CA GLY A 89 -10.37 1.35 -3.98
C GLY A 89 -11.45 0.86 -3.03
N SER A 90 -12.70 1.26 -3.31
CA SER A 90 -13.93 0.80 -2.70
C SER A 90 -13.78 0.33 -1.25
N LYS A 91 -13.88 1.27 -0.30
CA LYS A 91 -14.36 0.99 1.07
C LYS A 91 -15.83 0.52 1.02
N THR A 92 -16.15 -0.52 0.26
CA THR A 92 -17.46 -1.20 0.32
C THR A 92 -17.31 -2.38 1.26
N GLY A 93 -17.38 -2.06 2.54
CA GLY A 93 -17.19 -3.01 3.63
C GLY A 93 -17.18 -2.33 4.99
N ALA A 94 -18.27 -1.62 5.32
CA ALA A 94 -18.69 -1.22 6.65
C ALA A 94 -17.61 -0.67 7.61
N SER A 95 -17.45 0.64 7.66
CA SER A 95 -17.14 1.32 8.92
C SER A 95 -18.15 2.44 9.10
N HIS A 96 -19.13 2.14 9.96
CA HIS A 96 -20.05 3.11 10.53
C HIS A 96 -19.23 4.32 11.00
N SER A 97 -19.40 5.44 10.31
CA SER A 97 -19.04 6.74 10.86
C SER A 97 -19.99 6.97 12.03
N VAL A 98 -19.51 6.66 13.23
CA VAL A 98 -20.21 7.01 14.46
C VAL A 98 -20.38 8.51 14.49
N SER A 99 -21.64 8.92 14.54
CA SER A 99 -22.06 10.31 14.67
C SER A 99 -21.33 10.96 15.84
N SER A 100 -20.53 11.99 15.56
CA SER A 100 -20.16 12.97 16.59
C SER A 100 -21.39 13.80 16.91
N THR A 101 -22.09 13.42 17.98
CA THR A 101 -23.03 14.28 18.69
C THR A 101 -22.27 15.47 19.27
N ALA A 102 -22.54 16.67 18.74
CA ALA A 102 -22.10 17.93 19.34
C ALA A 102 -23.33 18.79 19.70
N ALA A 103 -23.59 18.81 21.01
CA ALA A 103 -24.10 19.90 21.84
C ALA A 103 -25.42 20.62 21.47
N THR A 104 -26.49 20.20 22.15
CA THR A 104 -27.64 21.05 22.49
C THR A 104 -27.19 22.18 23.42
N SER A 105 -27.24 23.43 22.95
CA SER A 105 -27.18 24.61 23.83
C SER A 105 -28.60 25.13 24.03
N THR A 106 -29.18 24.85 25.20
CA THR A 106 -30.42 25.49 25.65
C THR A 106 -30.03 26.77 26.40
N SER A 107 -30.21 27.91 25.74
CA SER A 107 -30.12 29.22 26.39
C SER A 107 -31.39 29.45 27.21
N THR A 108 -31.27 29.42 28.54
CA THR A 108 -32.31 29.86 29.47
C THR A 108 -32.01 31.31 29.89
N SER A 109 -32.98 32.18 29.66
CA SER A 109 -33.01 33.59 30.02
C SER A 109 -33.14 33.80 31.54
N THR A 110 -32.57 34.90 32.03
CA THR A 110 -33.01 35.65 33.21
C THR A 110 -32.89 37.13 32.91
#